data_AF-F4P7U7-F1
#
_entry.id   AF-F4P7U7-F1
#
_cell.length_a   1.000
_cell.length_b   1.000
_cell.length_c   1.000
_cell.angle_alpha   90.00
_cell.angle_beta   90.00
_cell.angle_gamma   90.00
#
_symmetry.space_group_name_H-M   'P 1'
#
loop_
_entity.id
_entity.type
_entity.pdbx_description
1 polymer ?
#
loop_
_entity_poly.entity_id
_entity_poly.type
_entity_poly.pdbx_seq_one_letter_code
_entity_poly.pdbx_strand_id
1 'polypeptide(L)'
;MNGAAVVKGDLTIKLAHYNRASPFKISINQSKPCVLSQMSLANNCLVTCMDLLACATEVYDTDLDMRHFQDAISNIVRYLVKAREYLETPSESQLFPQKEPDPKCFQPELQDDLIIEFSTKRTLLNVSIYALSLHQQGIPLHLQNKLLGKFKHFKIGSYKGKEIEIVDEVSIDIVSPKLAEAFNSIEHTEALCRDTLAKLTMHNSVF
;
A
#
# COMPACT_ATOMS: atom_id res chain seq x y z
N MET A 1 6.24 -6.23 -11.65
CA MET A 1 5.27 -6.72 -10.64
C MET A 1 4.61 -7.99 -11.15
N ASN A 2 4.39 -8.96 -10.27
CA ASN A 2 3.56 -10.14 -10.53
C ASN A 2 2.50 -10.24 -9.41
N GLY A 3 1.21 -10.12 -9.76
CA GLY A 3 0.15 -9.96 -8.78
C GLY A 3 0.44 -8.83 -7.79
N ALA A 4 0.32 -9.14 -6.50
CA ALA A 4 0.59 -8.23 -5.38
C ALA A 4 2.08 -8.10 -5.01
N ALA A 5 3.02 -8.59 -5.83
CA ALA A 5 4.44 -8.59 -5.48
C ALA A 5 5.33 -7.85 -6.48
N VAL A 6 6.31 -7.12 -5.95
CA VAL A 6 7.48 -6.65 -6.71
C VAL A 6 8.49 -7.80 -6.73
N VAL A 7 8.60 -8.47 -7.88
CA VAL A 7 9.43 -9.67 -8.07
C VAL A 7 10.78 -9.39 -8.74
N LYS A 8 10.94 -8.21 -9.33
CA LYS A 8 12.14 -7.78 -10.04
C LYS A 8 12.21 -6.26 -10.05
N GLY A 9 13.43 -5.74 -9.92
CA GLY A 9 13.72 -4.31 -9.98
C GLY A 9 15.18 -4.08 -9.60
N ASP A 10 15.77 -3.04 -10.16
CA ASP A 10 17.13 -2.60 -9.85
C ASP A 10 17.07 -1.14 -9.44
N LEU A 11 17.67 -0.82 -8.29
CA LEU A 11 17.69 0.49 -7.69
C LEU A 11 19.15 0.96 -7.62
N THR A 12 19.40 2.18 -8.08
CA THR A 12 20.68 2.87 -7.88
C THR A 12 20.41 4.08 -7.01
N ILE A 13 20.94 4.05 -5.78
CA ILE A 13 20.53 4.97 -4.72
C ILE A 13 21.69 5.88 -4.33
N LYS A 14 21.43 7.19 -4.35
CA LYS A 14 22.36 8.22 -3.88
C LYS A 14 21.60 9.19 -2.98
N LEU A 15 21.93 9.18 -1.70
CA LEU A 15 21.35 10.02 -0.66
C LEU A 15 22.41 11.04 -0.21
N ALA A 16 21.97 12.24 0.15
CA ALA A 16 22.85 13.40 0.31
C ALA A 16 23.70 13.31 1.59
N HIS A 17 23.15 12.72 2.64
CA HIS A 17 23.74 12.62 3.97
C HIS A 17 24.19 11.20 4.33
N TYR A 18 23.63 10.16 3.71
CA TYR A 18 23.97 8.75 3.96
C TYR A 18 25.15 8.23 3.13
N ASN A 19 25.12 8.37 1.80
CA ASN A 19 26.14 7.81 0.89
C ASN A 19 26.62 8.81 -0.18
N ARG A 20 26.96 10.03 0.27
CA ARG A 20 27.29 11.17 -0.60
C ARG A 20 28.36 10.87 -1.66
N ALA A 21 29.36 10.07 -1.31
CA ALA A 21 30.53 9.79 -2.16
C ALA A 21 30.20 8.87 -3.34
N SER A 22 29.40 7.83 -3.13
CA SER A 22 29.16 6.79 -4.15
C SER A 22 27.74 6.23 -4.07
N PRO A 23 27.00 6.18 -5.20
CA PRO A 23 25.73 5.47 -5.24
C PRO A 23 25.96 3.98 -4.99
N PHE A 24 25.06 3.33 -4.25
CA PHE A 24 25.04 1.87 -4.17
C PHE A 24 23.92 1.33 -5.05
N LYS A 25 24.07 0.07 -5.45
CA LYS A 25 23.12 -0.66 -6.27
C LYS A 25 22.53 -1.79 -5.47
N ILE A 26 21.21 -1.95 -5.59
CA ILE A 26 20.48 -3.02 -4.93
C ILE A 26 19.39 -3.53 -5.86
N SER A 27 19.14 -4.83 -5.84
CA SER A 27 18.15 -5.49 -6.67
C SER A 27 17.10 -6.17 -5.80
N ILE A 28 15.92 -6.44 -6.37
CA ILE A 28 14.91 -7.25 -5.71
C ILE A 28 15.38 -8.72 -5.67
N ASN A 29 15.29 -9.34 -4.50
CA ASN A 29 15.57 -10.75 -4.32
C ASN A 29 14.43 -11.58 -4.92
N GLN A 30 14.69 -12.24 -6.05
CA GLN A 30 13.67 -13.04 -6.75
C GLN A 30 13.18 -14.25 -5.93
N SER A 31 14.01 -14.76 -5.02
CA SER A 31 13.60 -15.85 -4.10
C SER A 31 12.70 -15.37 -2.96
N LYS A 32 12.67 -14.05 -2.71
CA LYS A 32 11.84 -13.43 -1.67
C LYS A 32 11.26 -12.08 -2.15
N PRO A 33 10.23 -12.10 -3.01
CA PRO A 33 9.63 -10.88 -3.55
C PRO A 33 9.09 -9.91 -2.48
N CYS A 34 9.09 -8.60 -2.75
CA CYS A 34 8.42 -7.63 -1.88
C CYS A 34 6.91 -7.72 -2.08
N VAL A 35 6.16 -8.16 -1.06
CA VAL A 35 4.69 -8.23 -1.11
C VAL A 35 4.06 -6.90 -0.71
N LEU A 36 3.15 -6.40 -1.53
CA LEU A 36 2.36 -5.19 -1.31
C LEU A 36 1.08 -5.56 -0.57
N SER A 37 1.04 -5.29 0.74
CA SER A 37 -0.12 -5.61 1.59
C SER A 37 -1.42 -4.98 1.08
N GLN A 38 -1.33 -3.76 0.54
CA GLN A 38 -2.44 -3.02 -0.05
C GLN A 38 -3.11 -3.80 -1.19
N MET A 39 -2.30 -4.32 -2.11
CA MET A 39 -2.81 -5.11 -3.25
C MET A 39 -3.40 -6.44 -2.79
N SER A 40 -2.80 -7.10 -1.80
CA SER A 40 -3.36 -8.33 -1.23
C SER A 40 -4.72 -8.08 -0.56
N LEU A 41 -4.86 -6.99 0.19
CA LEU A 41 -6.11 -6.62 0.85
C LEU A 41 -7.20 -6.22 -0.15
N ALA A 42 -6.83 -5.45 -1.18
CA ALA A 42 -7.74 -5.14 -2.28
C ALA A 42 -8.21 -6.40 -3.00
N ASN A 43 -7.29 -7.32 -3.32
CA ASN A 43 -7.63 -8.59 -3.95
C ASN A 43 -8.58 -9.43 -3.08
N ASN A 44 -8.37 -9.49 -1.76
CA ASN A 44 -9.27 -10.20 -0.86
C ASN A 44 -10.69 -9.62 -0.90
N CYS A 45 -10.84 -8.29 -0.98
CA CYS A 45 -12.14 -7.66 -1.15
C CYS A 45 -12.80 -8.06 -2.48
N LEU A 46 -12.02 -8.12 -3.57
CA LEU A 46 -12.54 -8.52 -4.89
C LEU A 46 -12.99 -9.99 -4.90
N VAL A 47 -12.24 -10.89 -4.27
CA VAL A 47 -12.66 -12.29 -4.10
C VAL A 47 -13.99 -12.35 -3.35
N THR A 48 -14.14 -11.60 -2.26
CA THR A 48 -15.42 -11.53 -1.53
C THR A 48 -16.56 -10.98 -2.41
N CYS A 49 -16.31 -9.99 -3.28
CA CYS A 49 -17.32 -9.52 -4.23
C CYS A 49 -17.77 -10.64 -5.19
N MET A 50 -16.83 -11.43 -5.69
CA MET A 50 -17.13 -12.54 -6.60
C MET A 50 -17.95 -13.63 -5.90
N ASP A 51 -17.61 -13.97 -4.65
CA ASP A 51 -18.36 -14.95 -3.85
C ASP A 51 -19.80 -14.47 -3.59
N LEU A 52 -19.97 -13.20 -3.23
CA LEU A 52 -21.29 -12.58 -3.02
C LEU A 52 -22.14 -12.60 -4.30
N LEU A 53 -21.52 -12.31 -5.45
CA LEU A 53 -22.20 -12.34 -6.74
C LEU A 53 -22.64 -13.76 -7.10
N ALA A 54 -21.77 -14.75 -6.92
CA ALA A 54 -22.08 -16.15 -7.18
C ALA A 54 -23.29 -16.62 -6.34
N CYS A 55 -23.24 -16.41 -5.02
CA CYS A 55 -24.33 -16.76 -4.11
C CYS A 55 -25.66 -16.11 -4.50
N ALA A 56 -25.63 -14.83 -4.92
CA ALA A 56 -26.84 -14.11 -5.32
C ALA A 56 -27.46 -14.64 -6.62
N THR A 57 -26.67 -15.32 -7.47
CA THR A 57 -27.14 -15.86 -8.76
C THR A 57 -27.56 -17.34 -8.72
N GLU A 58 -27.36 -18.03 -7.60
CA GLU A 58 -27.67 -19.47 -7.44
C GLU A 58 -29.08 -19.75 -6.91
N VAL A 59 -29.85 -18.73 -6.51
CA VAL A 59 -31.20 -18.89 -5.92
C VAL A 59 -32.29 -18.92 -7.00
N TYR A 60 -33.13 -19.96 -7.02
CA TYR A 60 -34.15 -20.22 -8.04
C TYR A 60 -35.60 -19.81 -7.63
N ASP A 61 -35.79 -19.09 -6.53
CA ASP A 61 -37.13 -18.76 -5.99
C ASP A 61 -37.44 -17.26 -6.09
N THR A 62 -38.45 -16.90 -6.89
CA THR A 62 -38.59 -15.59 -7.55
C THR A 62 -39.03 -14.41 -6.67
N ASP A 63 -39.60 -14.63 -5.47
CA ASP A 63 -40.15 -13.56 -4.61
C ASP A 63 -39.31 -13.25 -3.35
N LEU A 64 -38.42 -14.17 -2.94
CA LEU A 64 -37.36 -13.93 -1.95
C LEU A 64 -36.12 -13.26 -2.58
N ASP A 65 -36.13 -13.12 -3.91
CA ASP A 65 -35.00 -12.86 -4.81
C ASP A 65 -34.50 -11.40 -4.77
N MET A 66 -35.40 -10.42 -4.89
CA MET A 66 -34.99 -9.04 -5.14
C MET A 66 -34.34 -8.33 -3.94
N ARG A 67 -34.81 -8.61 -2.70
CA ARG A 67 -34.18 -8.05 -1.49
C ARG A 67 -32.81 -8.68 -1.25
N HIS A 68 -32.70 -9.99 -1.44
CA HIS A 68 -31.42 -10.69 -1.32
C HIS A 68 -30.40 -10.18 -2.36
N PHE A 69 -30.84 -10.00 -3.61
CA PHE A 69 -30.03 -9.43 -4.67
C PHE A 69 -29.60 -7.98 -4.35
N GLN A 70 -30.51 -7.14 -3.85
CA GLN A 70 -30.19 -5.78 -3.40
C GLN A 70 -29.14 -5.77 -2.28
N ASP A 71 -29.29 -6.63 -1.28
CA ASP A 71 -28.32 -6.76 -0.17
C ASP A 71 -26.96 -7.25 -0.67
N ALA A 72 -26.94 -8.19 -1.62
CA ALA A 72 -25.71 -8.66 -2.25
C ALA A 72 -25.00 -7.53 -3.00
N ILE A 73 -25.71 -6.79 -3.86
CA ILE A 73 -25.15 -5.64 -4.60
C ILE A 73 -24.67 -4.54 -3.64
N SER A 74 -25.42 -4.24 -2.58
CA SER A 74 -25.03 -3.29 -1.54
C SER A 74 -23.72 -3.70 -0.84
N ASN A 75 -23.59 -4.99 -0.51
CA ASN A 75 -22.35 -5.53 0.05
C ASN A 75 -21.18 -5.49 -0.94
N ILE A 76 -21.42 -5.82 -2.21
CA ILE A 76 -20.41 -5.72 -3.29
C ILE A 76 -19.88 -4.28 -3.39
N VAL A 77 -20.76 -3.27 -3.40
CA VAL A 77 -20.35 -1.86 -3.40
C VAL A 77 -19.45 -1.55 -2.20
N ARG A 78 -19.82 -2.01 -1.00
CA ARG A 78 -19.01 -1.79 0.21
C ARG A 78 -17.60 -2.40 0.10
N TYR A 79 -17.46 -3.59 -0.48
CA TYR A 79 -16.15 -4.22 -0.68
C TYR A 79 -15.36 -3.59 -1.83
N LEU A 80 -16.01 -3.13 -2.91
CA LEU A 80 -15.35 -2.38 -3.99
C LEU A 80 -14.78 -1.05 -3.49
N VAL A 81 -15.52 -0.31 -2.65
CA VAL A 81 -15.02 0.92 -2.01
C VAL A 81 -13.79 0.61 -1.15
N LYS A 82 -13.84 -0.43 -0.32
CA LYS A 82 -12.68 -0.85 0.49
C LYS A 82 -11.48 -1.23 -0.37
N ALA A 83 -11.70 -1.98 -1.45
CA ALA A 83 -10.65 -2.36 -2.38
C ALA A 83 -9.97 -1.13 -2.98
N ARG A 84 -10.76 -0.13 -3.40
CA ARG A 84 -10.27 1.15 -3.90
C ARG A 84 -9.46 1.89 -2.83
N GLU A 85 -10.00 2.02 -1.62
CA GLU A 85 -9.33 2.71 -0.50
C GLU A 85 -7.95 2.09 -0.19
N TYR A 86 -7.85 0.76 -0.17
CA TYR A 86 -6.57 0.08 0.04
C TYR A 86 -5.52 0.43 -1.03
N LEU A 87 -5.95 0.60 -2.29
CA LEU A 87 -5.05 0.96 -3.39
C LEU A 87 -4.74 2.45 -3.43
N GLU A 88 -5.69 3.30 -3.02
CA GLU A 88 -5.64 4.75 -3.17
C GLU A 88 -4.63 5.40 -2.23
N THR A 89 -4.74 5.12 -0.92
CA THR A 89 -3.83 5.67 0.08
C THR A 89 -3.45 4.58 1.09
N PRO A 90 -2.16 4.28 1.25
CA PRO A 90 -1.72 3.31 2.23
C PRO A 90 -2.00 3.84 3.65
N SER A 91 -2.50 2.97 4.54
CA SER A 91 -2.72 3.36 5.93
C SER A 91 -1.38 3.53 6.65
N GLU A 92 -1.30 4.43 7.63
CA GLU A 92 -0.05 4.66 8.39
C GLU A 92 0.47 3.39 9.07
N SER A 93 -0.44 2.52 9.54
CA SER A 93 -0.11 1.22 10.14
C SER A 93 0.56 0.23 9.17
N GLN A 94 0.49 0.49 7.87
CA GLN A 94 1.07 -0.34 6.81
C GLN A 94 2.38 0.23 6.27
N LEU A 95 2.82 1.37 6.78
CA LEU A 95 4.02 2.06 6.34
C LEU A 95 5.06 2.12 7.45
N PHE A 96 6.31 2.31 7.06
CA PHE A 96 7.35 2.72 7.98
C PHE A 96 6.98 4.05 8.68
N PRO A 97 7.21 4.19 10.01
CA PRO A 97 7.89 3.26 10.91
C PRO A 97 6.99 2.23 11.61
N GLN A 98 5.67 2.27 11.41
CA GLN A 98 4.73 1.38 12.11
C GLN A 98 4.81 -0.08 11.62
N LYS A 99 5.12 -0.26 10.33
CA LYS A 99 5.41 -1.56 9.73
C LYS A 99 6.90 -1.68 9.48
N GLU A 100 7.48 -2.80 9.91
CA GLU A 100 8.87 -3.14 9.60
C GLU A 100 8.98 -3.73 8.18
N PRO A 101 9.74 -3.10 7.27
CA PRO A 101 9.98 -3.67 5.96
C PRO A 101 10.98 -4.82 6.03
N ASP A 102 10.80 -5.84 5.19
CA ASP A 102 11.64 -7.03 5.20
C ASP A 102 12.93 -6.80 4.40
N PRO A 103 14.11 -6.71 5.05
CA PRO A 103 15.36 -6.37 4.36
C PRO A 103 15.81 -7.47 3.40
N LYS A 104 15.34 -8.72 3.60
CA LYS A 104 15.69 -9.88 2.77
C LYS A 104 14.97 -9.89 1.43
N CYS A 105 14.03 -8.98 1.22
CA CYS A 105 13.43 -8.77 -0.09
C CYS A 105 14.39 -8.16 -1.12
N PHE A 106 15.59 -7.77 -0.69
CA PHE A 106 16.61 -7.18 -1.53
C PHE A 106 17.89 -8.02 -1.56
N GLN A 107 18.69 -7.82 -2.60
CA GLN A 107 20.00 -8.41 -2.78
C GLN A 107 21.01 -7.34 -3.26
N PRO A 108 22.09 -7.07 -2.50
CA PRO A 108 22.38 -7.61 -1.16
C PRO A 108 21.29 -7.23 -0.14
N GLU A 109 21.21 -7.97 0.97
CA GLU A 109 20.27 -7.68 2.06
C GLU A 109 20.50 -6.25 2.58
N LEU A 110 19.41 -5.53 2.88
CA LEU A 110 19.48 -4.16 3.38
C LEU A 110 20.10 -4.11 4.78
N GLN A 111 20.86 -3.05 5.04
CA GLN A 111 21.34 -2.73 6.38
C GLN A 111 20.19 -2.17 7.23
N ASP A 112 20.29 -2.31 8.56
CA ASP A 112 19.25 -1.89 9.50
C ASP A 112 18.97 -0.37 9.49
N ASP A 113 19.91 0.42 8.99
CA ASP A 113 19.84 1.88 8.90
C ASP A 113 19.32 2.37 7.54
N LEU A 114 18.91 1.47 6.65
CA LEU A 114 18.38 1.79 5.34
C LEU A 114 17.06 1.06 5.10
N ILE A 115 16.00 1.83 4.94
CA ILE A 115 14.65 1.32 4.70
C ILE A 115 14.26 1.60 3.26
N ILE A 116 13.78 0.59 2.56
CA ILE A 116 13.14 0.72 1.26
C ILE A 116 11.76 0.09 1.35
N GLU A 117 10.73 0.88 1.06
CA GLU A 117 9.34 0.48 1.12
C GLU A 117 8.65 0.70 -0.23
N PHE A 118 7.87 -0.30 -0.64
CA PHE A 118 6.97 -0.18 -1.78
C PHE A 118 5.53 -0.08 -1.29
N SER A 119 4.77 0.87 -1.84
CA SER A 119 3.35 1.03 -1.54
C SER A 119 2.56 1.40 -2.80
N THR A 120 1.25 1.23 -2.77
CA THR A 120 0.36 1.71 -3.84
C THR A 120 -0.19 3.08 -3.48
N LYS A 121 -0.23 4.00 -4.45
CA LYS A 121 -0.91 5.29 -4.34
C LYS A 121 -1.80 5.47 -5.57
N ARG A 122 -3.04 5.01 -5.48
CA ARG A 122 -4.02 4.97 -6.58
C ARG A 122 -3.49 4.14 -7.75
N THR A 123 -3.10 4.79 -8.84
CA THR A 123 -2.56 4.17 -10.07
C THR A 123 -1.03 4.06 -10.08
N LEU A 124 -0.38 4.49 -9.00
CA LEU A 124 1.06 4.61 -8.89
C LEU A 124 1.63 3.53 -7.96
N LEU A 125 2.78 2.98 -8.32
CA LEU A 125 3.67 2.29 -7.41
C LEU A 125 4.61 3.32 -6.81
N ASN A 126 4.51 3.55 -5.51
CA ASN A 126 5.41 4.42 -4.78
C ASN A 126 6.59 3.60 -4.23
N VAL A 127 7.79 4.18 -4.32
CA VAL A 127 9.00 3.67 -3.68
C VAL A 127 9.50 4.75 -2.74
N SER A 128 9.51 4.45 -1.45
CA SER A 128 10.04 5.35 -0.41
C SER A 128 11.32 4.77 0.18
N ILE A 129 12.33 5.62 0.32
CA ILE A 129 13.66 5.28 0.81
C ILE A 129 13.98 6.20 1.98
N TYR A 130 14.34 5.60 3.11
CA TYR A 130 14.72 6.32 4.32
C TYR A 130 16.10 5.85 4.76
N ALA A 131 17.02 6.79 4.95
CA ALA A 131 18.26 6.52 5.67
C ALA A 131 18.10 6.99 7.12
N LEU A 132 18.54 6.14 8.04
CA LEU A 132 18.38 6.33 9.48
C LEU A 132 19.75 6.56 10.13
N SER A 133 19.78 7.44 11.12
CA SER A 133 20.82 7.45 12.14
C SER A 133 20.28 6.71 13.35
N LEU A 134 20.86 5.54 13.63
CA LEU A 134 20.49 4.71 14.79
C LEU A 134 21.24 5.24 16.02
N HIS A 135 20.51 5.56 17.09
CA HIS A 135 21.16 6.11 18.28
C HIS A 135 22.05 5.08 18.99
N GLN A 136 23.30 5.47 19.26
CA GLN A 136 24.17 4.74 20.20
C GLN A 136 23.80 5.15 21.63
N GLN A 137 23.77 4.17 22.53
CA GLN A 137 23.44 4.39 23.95
C GLN A 137 24.41 5.40 24.58
N GLY A 138 23.87 6.45 25.22
CA GLY A 138 24.65 7.34 26.11
C GLY A 138 24.56 8.84 25.85
N ILE A 139 24.00 9.29 24.72
CA ILE A 139 23.82 10.74 24.44
C ILE A 139 22.38 10.97 23.96
N PRO A 140 21.59 11.87 24.55
CA PRO A 140 20.25 12.19 24.04
C PRO A 140 20.28 12.99 22.71
N LEU A 141 19.39 12.65 21.75
CA LEU A 141 19.21 13.32 20.45
C LEU A 141 19.21 14.86 20.53
N HIS A 142 18.51 15.37 21.53
CA HIS A 142 18.32 16.80 21.80
C HIS A 142 19.66 17.55 22.05
N LEU A 143 20.68 16.84 22.55
CA LEU A 143 22.02 17.37 22.81
C LEU A 143 22.92 17.30 21.57
N GLN A 144 22.80 16.26 20.74
CA GLN A 144 23.53 16.16 19.47
C GLN A 144 23.06 17.21 18.45
N ASN A 145 21.75 17.45 18.37
CA ASN A 145 21.16 18.43 17.46
C ASN A 145 21.52 19.89 17.80
N LYS A 146 21.81 20.19 19.08
CA LYS A 146 22.35 21.51 19.49
C LYS A 146 23.82 21.72 19.10
N LEU A 147 24.61 20.66 18.99
CA LEU A 147 26.02 20.73 18.59
C LEU A 147 26.21 20.79 17.07
N LEU A 148 25.30 20.19 16.29
CA LEU A 148 25.40 20.10 14.83
C LEU A 148 24.73 21.25 14.04
N GLY A 149 24.01 22.15 14.71
CA GLY A 149 23.80 23.55 14.31
C GLY A 149 23.19 23.89 12.94
N LYS A 150 22.91 22.97 12.00
CA LYS A 150 22.57 23.33 10.60
C LYS A 150 21.63 22.40 9.81
N PHE A 151 21.06 21.35 10.38
CA PHE A 151 20.18 20.46 9.62
C PHE A 151 18.73 20.59 10.10
N LYS A 152 17.86 21.06 9.19
CA LYS A 152 16.60 21.73 9.56
C LYS A 152 15.37 20.82 9.67
N HIS A 153 15.43 19.53 9.33
CA HIS A 153 14.20 18.70 9.28
C HIS A 153 14.47 17.21 9.54
N PHE A 154 15.04 16.88 10.70
CA PHE A 154 15.10 15.47 11.11
C PHE A 154 13.82 15.06 11.82
N LYS A 155 13.12 14.06 11.27
CA LYS A 155 11.98 13.43 11.94
C LYS A 155 12.53 12.41 12.95
N ILE A 156 12.24 12.64 14.23
CA ILE A 156 12.58 11.71 15.30
C ILE A 156 11.42 10.73 15.46
N GLY A 157 11.72 9.44 15.49
CA GLY A 157 10.73 8.38 15.69
C GLY A 157 11.32 7.19 16.44
N SER A 158 10.57 6.10 16.52
CA SER A 158 11.07 4.82 17.02
C SER A 158 10.99 3.74 15.96
N TYR A 159 12.00 2.88 15.88
CA TYR A 159 12.07 1.74 14.96
C TYR A 159 12.83 0.59 15.63
N LYS A 160 12.26 -0.62 15.59
CA LYS A 160 12.80 -1.80 16.32
C LYS A 160 13.09 -1.53 17.80
N GLY A 161 12.25 -0.71 18.45
CA GLY A 161 12.42 -0.31 19.85
C GLY A 161 13.58 0.67 20.13
N LYS A 162 14.21 1.22 19.09
CA LYS A 162 15.28 2.22 19.20
C LYS A 162 14.79 3.58 18.74
N GLU A 163 15.26 4.65 19.37
CA GLU A 163 15.10 5.99 18.81
C GLU A 163 15.91 6.12 17.52
N ILE A 164 15.28 6.71 16.51
CA ILE A 164 15.86 6.90 15.19
C ILE A 164 15.70 8.35 14.74
N GLU A 165 16.65 8.77 13.92
CA GLU A 165 16.60 10.03 13.21
C GLU A 165 16.64 9.76 11.71
N ILE A 166 15.65 10.25 10.95
CA ILE A 166 15.64 10.09 9.48
C ILE A 166 16.55 11.16 8.88
N VAL A 167 17.72 10.77 8.36
CA VAL A 167 18.74 11.69 7.83
C VAL A 167 18.58 12.02 6.36
N ASP A 168 17.99 11.11 5.59
CA ASP A 168 17.57 11.33 4.21
C ASP A 168 16.21 10.63 3.98
N GLU A 169 15.32 11.28 3.23
CA GLU A 169 14.03 10.73 2.80
C GLU A 169 13.86 11.03 1.30
N VAL A 170 13.64 9.99 0.50
CA VAL A 170 13.35 10.12 -0.94
C VAL A 170 12.13 9.28 -1.26
N SER A 171 11.18 9.84 -2.00
CA SER A 171 10.01 9.10 -2.48
C SER A 171 9.82 9.32 -3.98
N ILE A 172 9.59 8.23 -4.71
CA ILE A 172 9.43 8.23 -6.15
C ILE A 172 8.11 7.54 -6.49
N ASP A 173 7.30 8.19 -7.32
CA ASP A 173 6.08 7.61 -7.87
C ASP A 173 6.33 7.09 -9.27
N ILE A 174 5.97 5.82 -9.48
CA ILE A 174 6.14 5.10 -10.74
C ILE A 174 4.75 4.79 -11.30
N VAL A 175 4.49 5.24 -12.53
CA VAL A 175 3.25 4.89 -13.23
C VAL A 175 3.21 3.38 -13.47
N SER A 176 2.13 2.75 -13.03
CA SER A 176 1.90 1.31 -13.24
C SER A 176 0.62 1.12 -14.07
N PRO A 177 0.74 0.78 -15.37
CA PRO A 177 -0.43 0.55 -16.22
C PRO A 177 -1.37 -0.53 -15.66
N LYS A 178 -0.82 -1.56 -15.01
CA LYS A 178 -1.60 -2.64 -14.38
C LYS A 178 -2.36 -2.16 -13.15
N LEU A 179 -1.76 -1.29 -12.32
CA LEU A 179 -2.49 -0.68 -11.21
C LEU A 179 -3.57 0.27 -11.72
N ALA A 180 -3.28 1.04 -12.77
CA ALA A 180 -4.27 1.91 -13.40
C ALA A 180 -5.46 1.11 -13.93
N GLU A 181 -5.21 0.03 -14.67
CA GLU A 181 -6.25 -0.87 -15.18
C GLU A 181 -7.10 -1.47 -14.04
N ALA A 182 -6.46 -2.00 -13.00
CA ALA A 182 -7.15 -2.56 -11.85
C ALA A 182 -7.99 -1.50 -11.12
N PHE A 183 -7.42 -0.33 -10.83
CA PHE A 183 -8.10 0.75 -10.12
C PHE A 183 -9.31 1.26 -10.91
N ASN A 184 -9.14 1.50 -12.22
CA ASN A 184 -10.23 1.95 -13.09
C ASN A 184 -11.33 0.89 -13.21
N SER A 185 -10.97 -0.39 -13.24
CA SER A 185 -11.94 -1.50 -13.28
C SER A 185 -12.77 -1.56 -12.00
N ILE A 186 -12.15 -1.33 -10.84
CA ILE A 186 -12.84 -1.23 -9.55
C ILE A 186 -13.81 -0.04 -9.56
N GLU A 187 -13.35 1.16 -9.96
CA GLU A 187 -14.19 2.35 -10.04
C GLU A 187 -15.38 2.17 -10.97
N HIS A 188 -15.14 1.60 -12.16
CA HIS A 188 -16.19 1.35 -13.13
C HIS A 188 -17.22 0.34 -12.61
N THR A 189 -16.77 -0.76 -12.01
CA THR A 189 -17.66 -1.78 -11.44
C THR A 189 -18.46 -1.23 -10.27
N GLU A 190 -17.84 -0.41 -9.41
CA GLU A 190 -18.53 0.27 -8.30
C GLU A 190 -19.67 1.14 -8.83
N ALA A 191 -19.41 1.94 -9.87
CA ALA A 191 -20.43 2.80 -10.49
C ALA A 191 -21.60 1.97 -11.06
N LEU A 192 -21.32 0.88 -11.77
CA LEU A 192 -22.35 -0.03 -12.30
C LEU A 192 -23.21 -0.63 -11.18
N CYS A 193 -22.59 -1.08 -10.08
CA CYS A 193 -23.33 -1.63 -8.94
C CYS A 193 -24.22 -0.57 -8.26
N ARG A 194 -23.74 0.67 -8.12
CA ARG A 194 -24.53 1.78 -7.57
C ARG A 194 -25.73 2.14 -8.46
N ASP A 195 -25.52 2.23 -9.76
CA ASP A 195 -26.59 2.49 -10.72
C ASP A 195 -27.64 1.37 -10.72
N THR A 196 -27.19 0.12 -10.60
CA THR A 196 -28.07 -1.04 -10.47
C THR A 196 -28.89 -0.95 -9.19
N LEU A 197 -28.27 -0.66 -8.05
CA LEU A 197 -28.96 -0.52 -6.78
C LEU A 197 -30.01 0.60 -6.83
N ALA A 198 -29.68 1.76 -7.41
CA ALA A 198 -30.61 2.88 -7.56
C ALA A 198 -31.86 2.49 -8.39
N LYS A 199 -31.67 1.77 -9.50
CA LYS A 199 -32.78 1.27 -10.33
C LYS A 199 -33.66 0.26 -9.59
N LEU A 200 -33.04 -0.65 -8.83
CA LEU A 200 -33.75 -1.64 -8.03
C LEU A 200 -34.58 -0.99 -6.92
N THR A 201 -34.07 0.07 -6.27
CA THR A 201 -34.81 0.84 -5.27
C THR A 201 -36.01 1.57 -5.89
N MET A 202 -35.85 2.18 -7.06
CA MET A 202 -36.95 2.85 -7.76
C MET A 202 -38.07 1.90 -8.17
N HIS A 203 -37.74 0.68 -8.60
CA HIS A 203 -38.74 -0.32 -8.96
C HIS A 203 -39.59 -0.74 -7.75
N ASN A 204 -39.00 -0.81 -6.55
CA ASN A 204 -39.71 -1.17 -5.33
C ASN A 204 -40.56 -0.05 -4.73
N SER A 205 -40.40 1.21 -5.17
CA SER A 205 -41.20 2.35 -4.68
C SER A 205 -42.45 2.66 -5.51
N VAL A 206 -42.69 1.91 -6.59
CA VAL A 206 -43.78 2.14 -7.56
C VAL A 206 -44.96 1.16 -7.34
N PHE A 207 -44.84 0.23 -6.40
CA PHE A 207 -45.87 -0.73 -5.99
C PHE A 207 -46.14 -0.61 -4.49
#